data_AF-A0A4Q7ELV2-F1
#
_entry.id   AF-A0A4Q7ELV2-F1
#
_cell.length_a   1.000
_cell.length_b   1.000
_cell.length_c   1.000
_cell.angle_alpha   90.00
_cell.angle_beta   90.00
_cell.angle_gamma   90.00
#
_symmetry.space_group_name_H-M   'P 1'
#
loop_
_entity.id
_entity.type
_entity.pdbx_description
1 polymer ?
#
loop_
_entity_poly.entity_id
_entity_poly.type
_entity_poly.pdbx_seq_one_letter_code
_entity_poly.pdbx_strand_id
1 'polypeptide(L)'
;MVKPLTQFIWPLAILLSGCASVPQVHVFAKHMTEQEAAATVDWITEGGYEAIVNRYDFPANIEGDTLVFPLDMGNKGEAERLLALYQSRTGKHLDVQYFASGKHRFTKTNLGLYVFGSLKPSATVDQEFEVYQEYTGVQCGRYSFAYLTLEPQRYTLEMGIDSETTSEEVSFEGRWTLQGKRVQLDYQEAPFVTFELNKIKEMTEYGLRKGWRLTPLEQAENVDHCKLEFTVIVR
;
A
#
# COMPACT_ATOMS: atom_id res chain seq x y z
N MET A 1 -71.86 12.73 -20.99
CA MET A 1 -71.01 13.15 -19.86
C MET A 1 -70.27 11.95 -19.33
N VAL A 2 -68.98 11.80 -19.69
CA VAL A 2 -67.97 11.01 -18.97
C VAL A 2 -66.63 11.67 -19.27
N LYS A 3 -65.91 12.18 -18.26
CA LYS A 3 -64.51 12.61 -18.39
C LYS A 3 -63.62 11.47 -17.91
N PRO A 4 -62.63 10.99 -18.67
CA PRO A 4 -61.58 10.18 -18.10
C PRO A 4 -60.46 11.08 -17.57
N LEU A 5 -60.22 10.98 -16.26
CA LEU A 5 -58.96 11.30 -15.61
C LEU A 5 -57.85 10.53 -16.34
N THR A 6 -56.83 11.21 -16.84
CA THR A 6 -55.56 10.56 -17.22
C THR A 6 -54.45 11.22 -16.42
N GLN A 7 -53.84 10.38 -15.59
CA GLN A 7 -52.84 10.68 -14.58
C GLN A 7 -51.58 11.26 -15.21
N PHE A 8 -51.12 12.40 -14.69
CA PHE A 8 -49.76 12.86 -14.92
C PHE A 8 -48.80 11.91 -14.19
N ILE A 9 -48.11 11.06 -14.94
CA ILE A 9 -46.98 10.27 -14.44
C ILE A 9 -45.80 11.24 -14.30
N TRP A 10 -45.49 11.65 -13.08
CA TRP A 10 -44.21 12.27 -12.75
C TRP A 10 -43.11 11.21 -12.87
N PRO A 11 -42.07 11.39 -13.69
CA PRO A 11 -40.89 10.54 -13.58
C PRO A 11 -40.14 10.95 -12.32
N LEU A 12 -40.24 10.11 -11.29
CA LEU A 12 -39.38 10.16 -10.11
C LEU A 12 -37.96 9.84 -10.59
N ALA A 13 -37.19 10.88 -10.91
CA ALA A 13 -35.75 10.79 -11.11
C ALA A 13 -35.12 10.47 -9.74
N ILE A 14 -35.06 9.18 -9.42
CA ILE A 14 -34.32 8.66 -8.28
C ILE A 14 -32.85 8.97 -8.57
N LEU A 15 -32.35 9.99 -7.87
CA LEU A 15 -30.94 10.33 -7.75
C LEU A 15 -30.21 9.08 -7.25
N LEU A 16 -29.58 8.36 -8.19
CA LEU A 16 -28.50 7.43 -7.90
C LEU A 16 -27.30 8.27 -7.44
N SER A 17 -27.37 8.82 -6.23
CA SER A 17 -26.16 9.18 -5.50
C SER A 17 -25.48 7.86 -5.14
N GLY A 18 -24.63 7.37 -6.03
CA GLY A 18 -23.68 6.32 -5.67
C GLY A 18 -22.93 6.82 -4.44
N CYS A 19 -23.05 6.09 -3.33
CA CYS A 19 -22.23 6.32 -2.14
C CYS A 19 -20.78 6.05 -2.54
N ALA A 20 -20.10 7.05 -3.11
CA ALA A 20 -18.66 7.04 -3.20
C ALA A 20 -18.15 7.14 -1.76
N SER A 21 -17.54 6.06 -1.26
CA SER A 21 -16.88 6.06 0.04
C SER A 21 -15.79 7.12 0.04
N VAL A 22 -15.84 8.05 1.00
CA VAL A 22 -14.81 9.07 1.16
C VAL A 22 -13.48 8.36 1.47
N PRO A 23 -12.39 8.66 0.75
CA PRO A 23 -11.09 8.06 1.04
C PRO A 23 -10.61 8.45 2.45
N GLN A 24 -10.03 7.48 3.15
CA GLN A 24 -9.62 7.64 4.54
C GLN A 24 -8.10 7.73 4.64
N VAL A 25 -7.60 8.70 5.39
CA VAL A 25 -6.17 8.92 5.64
C VAL A 25 -5.87 8.65 7.10
N HIS A 26 -5.06 7.63 7.35
CA HIS A 26 -4.53 7.35 8.68
C HIS A 26 -3.26 8.15 8.90
N VAL A 27 -3.34 9.18 9.72
CA VAL A 27 -2.21 10.05 10.08
C VAL A 27 -1.48 9.43 11.27
N PHE A 28 -0.28 8.92 11.06
CA PHE A 28 0.61 8.45 12.12
C PHE A 28 1.40 9.64 12.66
N ALA A 29 0.96 10.14 13.81
CA ALA A 29 1.40 11.41 14.41
C ALA A 29 2.28 11.21 15.66
N LYS A 30 2.99 10.06 15.75
CA LYS A 30 3.82 9.70 16.92
C LYS A 30 4.76 10.82 17.35
N HIS A 31 5.36 11.51 16.38
CA HIS A 31 6.38 12.54 16.60
C HIS A 31 5.81 13.97 16.53
N MET A 32 4.50 14.13 16.32
CA MET A 32 3.85 15.42 16.23
C MET A 32 3.28 15.84 17.58
N THR A 33 3.36 17.14 17.85
CA THR A 33 2.56 17.79 18.90
C THR A 33 1.07 17.69 18.58
N GLU A 34 0.21 17.82 19.59
CA GLU A 34 -1.25 17.83 19.37
C GLU A 34 -1.69 18.95 18.41
N GLN A 35 -1.02 20.10 18.45
CA GLN A 35 -1.30 21.23 17.57
C GLN A 35 -0.95 20.91 16.11
N GLU A 36 0.21 20.29 15.87
CA GLU A 36 0.60 19.87 14.52
C GLU A 36 -0.33 18.78 13.98
N ALA A 37 -0.72 17.82 14.83
CA ALA A 37 -1.63 16.75 14.44
C ALA A 37 -3.03 17.30 14.10
N ALA A 38 -3.55 18.22 14.91
CA ALA A 38 -4.83 18.88 14.65
C ALA A 38 -4.81 19.68 13.34
N ALA A 39 -3.78 20.52 13.14
CA ALA A 39 -3.63 21.25 11.88
C ALA A 39 -3.55 20.31 10.67
N THR A 40 -2.91 19.14 10.84
CA THR A 40 -2.81 18.11 9.81
C THR A 40 -4.15 17.49 9.46
N VAL A 41 -4.93 17.13 10.48
CA VAL A 41 -6.31 16.65 10.30
C VAL A 41 -7.17 17.69 9.59
N ASP A 42 -7.06 18.95 9.97
CA ASP A 42 -7.87 20.03 9.39
C ASP A 42 -7.66 20.14 7.89
N TRP A 43 -6.42 20.26 7.41
CA TRP A 43 -6.17 20.43 5.98
C TRP A 43 -6.42 19.14 5.18
N ILE A 44 -6.28 17.96 5.77
CA ILE A 44 -6.67 16.68 5.14
C ILE A 44 -8.18 16.64 4.95
N THR A 45 -8.94 17.03 5.99
CA THR A 45 -10.41 17.05 5.96
C THR A 45 -10.92 18.09 4.97
N GLU A 46 -10.32 19.28 4.91
CA GLU A 46 -10.58 20.29 3.88
C GLU A 46 -10.29 19.76 2.46
N GLY A 47 -9.33 18.84 2.32
CA GLY A 47 -9.01 18.15 1.07
C GLY A 47 -10.06 17.14 0.60
N GLY A 48 -11.12 16.91 1.38
CA GLY A 48 -12.18 15.95 1.07
C GLY A 48 -11.82 14.51 1.43
N TYR A 49 -10.98 14.33 2.45
CA TYR A 49 -10.63 13.03 3.03
C TYR A 49 -11.24 12.90 4.43
N GLU A 50 -11.47 11.68 4.89
CA GLU A 50 -11.62 11.41 6.32
C GLU A 50 -10.22 11.23 6.93
N ALA A 51 -9.95 11.82 8.09
CA ALA A 51 -8.64 11.71 8.76
C ALA A 51 -8.75 10.98 10.10
N ILE A 52 -7.95 9.94 10.29
CA ILE A 52 -7.83 9.21 11.56
C ILE A 52 -6.41 9.37 12.10
N VAL A 53 -6.27 9.96 13.28
CA VAL A 53 -4.97 10.11 13.94
C VAL A 53 -4.64 8.87 14.75
N ASN A 54 -3.44 8.34 14.55
CA ASN A 54 -2.87 7.24 15.31
C ASN A 54 -1.52 7.66 15.90
N ARG A 55 -1.15 7.10 17.06
CA ARG A 55 0.14 7.32 17.73
C ARG A 55 0.96 6.04 17.88
N TYR A 56 0.70 5.06 17.02
CA TYR A 56 1.48 3.83 16.94
C TYR A 56 2.93 4.12 16.53
N ASP A 57 3.83 3.23 16.91
CA ASP A 57 5.23 3.33 16.51
C ASP A 57 5.36 3.20 14.99
N PHE A 58 6.32 3.94 14.42
CA PHE A 58 6.56 3.89 12.99
C PHE A 58 7.28 2.57 12.67
N PRO A 59 6.94 1.92 11.54
CA PRO A 59 7.73 0.83 10.99
C PRO A 59 9.21 1.23 10.85
N ALA A 60 10.13 0.29 11.08
CA ALA A 60 11.57 0.56 11.10
C ALA A 60 12.11 1.10 9.76
N ASN A 61 11.41 0.86 8.65
CA ASN A 61 11.72 1.33 7.31
C ASN A 61 11.13 2.72 6.97
N ILE A 62 10.44 3.38 7.91
CA ILE A 62 9.91 4.74 7.75
C ILE A 62 10.78 5.70 8.55
N GLU A 63 11.75 6.30 7.85
CA GLU A 63 12.74 7.22 8.43
C GLU A 63 12.43 8.70 8.13
N GLY A 64 11.40 8.98 7.31
CA GLY A 64 10.99 10.33 6.90
C GLY A 64 9.50 10.45 6.65
N ASP A 65 9.02 11.67 6.38
CA ASP A 65 7.61 11.92 6.08
C ASP A 65 7.21 11.06 4.87
N THR A 66 6.34 10.07 5.06
CA THR A 66 6.09 8.99 4.09
C THR A 66 4.60 8.80 3.86
N LEU A 67 4.21 8.72 2.59
CA LEU A 67 2.90 8.23 2.18
C LEU A 67 2.99 6.73 1.84
N VAL A 68 2.13 5.95 2.46
CA VAL A 68 1.99 4.51 2.29
C VAL A 68 0.62 4.22 1.71
N PHE A 69 0.56 3.50 0.58
CA PHE A 69 -0.73 3.12 -0.03
C PHE A 69 -0.66 1.83 -0.86
N PRO A 70 -1.80 1.14 -1.07
CA PRO A 70 -1.84 -0.07 -1.91
C PRO A 70 -1.57 0.24 -3.38
N LEU A 71 -0.89 -0.67 -4.09
CA LEU A 71 -0.71 -0.60 -5.55
C LEU A 71 -1.97 -1.04 -6.33
N ASP A 72 -3.14 -0.52 -5.99
CA ASP A 72 -4.33 -0.68 -6.82
C ASP A 72 -4.63 0.61 -7.63
N MET A 73 -5.36 0.46 -8.74
CA MET A 73 -5.65 1.60 -9.64
C MET A 73 -6.51 2.69 -8.96
N GLY A 74 -7.28 2.34 -7.92
CA GLY A 74 -8.13 3.29 -7.18
C GLY A 74 -7.33 4.22 -6.27
N ASN A 75 -6.34 3.68 -5.55
CA ASN A 75 -5.54 4.45 -4.60
C ASN A 75 -4.48 5.32 -5.27
N LYS A 76 -4.08 5.04 -6.53
CA LYS A 76 -3.09 5.87 -7.23
C LYS A 76 -3.54 7.33 -7.35
N GLY A 77 -4.77 7.58 -7.81
CA GLY A 77 -5.29 8.94 -7.97
C GLY A 77 -5.47 9.67 -6.63
N GLU A 78 -5.93 8.95 -5.61
CA GLU A 78 -6.07 9.52 -4.27
C GLU A 78 -4.73 9.81 -3.60
N ALA A 79 -3.72 8.97 -3.82
CA ALA A 79 -2.35 9.20 -3.37
C ALA A 79 -1.74 10.42 -4.07
N GLU A 80 -1.92 10.58 -5.38
CA GLU A 80 -1.46 11.76 -6.13
C GLU A 80 -2.06 13.05 -5.57
N ARG A 81 -3.38 13.05 -5.33
CA ARG A 81 -4.08 14.20 -4.77
C ARG A 81 -3.61 14.52 -3.35
N LEU A 82 -3.35 13.51 -2.51
CA LEU A 82 -2.84 13.71 -1.16
C LEU A 82 -1.39 14.17 -1.14
N LEU A 83 -0.52 13.66 -2.04
CA LEU A 83 0.85 14.12 -2.22
C LEU A 83 0.90 15.61 -2.59
N ALA A 84 0.07 16.02 -3.56
CA ALA A 84 -0.04 17.42 -3.97
C ALA A 84 -0.57 18.31 -2.85
N LEU A 85 -1.60 17.85 -2.13
CA LEU A 85 -2.15 18.54 -0.98
C LEU A 85 -1.09 18.74 0.12
N TYR A 86 -0.39 17.67 0.51
CA TYR A 86 0.67 17.74 1.52
C TYR A 86 1.77 18.73 1.13
N GLN A 87 2.24 18.66 -0.12
CA GLN A 87 3.26 19.58 -0.62
C GLN A 87 2.77 21.04 -0.60
N SER A 88 1.53 21.30 -1.00
CA SER A 88 0.96 22.66 -0.98
C SER A 88 0.86 23.25 0.43
N ARG A 89 0.64 22.42 1.45
CA ARG A 89 0.44 22.85 2.85
C ARG A 89 1.74 22.97 3.62
N THR A 90 2.72 22.11 3.33
CA THR A 90 3.95 22.00 4.13
C THR A 90 5.20 22.51 3.41
N GLY A 91 5.14 22.64 2.08
CA GLY A 91 6.32 22.89 1.23
C GLY A 91 7.31 21.71 1.16
N LYS A 92 6.98 20.57 1.79
CA LYS A 92 7.80 19.36 1.83
C LYS A 92 7.28 18.32 0.86
N HIS A 93 8.17 17.41 0.47
CA HIS A 93 7.82 16.23 -0.29
C HIS A 93 7.70 15.02 0.65
N LEU A 94 6.79 14.11 0.33
CA LEU A 94 6.70 12.81 0.98
C LEU A 94 7.51 11.79 0.20
N ASP A 95 8.21 10.92 0.91
CA ASP A 95 8.61 9.63 0.37
C ASP A 95 7.36 8.82 0.09
N VAL A 96 7.42 7.95 -0.92
CA VAL A 96 6.30 7.07 -1.26
C VAL A 96 6.74 5.63 -1.06
N GLN A 97 6.00 4.90 -0.25
CA GLN A 97 6.15 3.45 -0.13
C GLN A 97 4.85 2.78 -0.55
N TYR A 98 4.99 1.70 -1.30
CA TYR A 98 3.84 0.90 -1.71
C TYR A 98 3.67 -0.22 -0.71
N PHE A 99 2.43 -0.42 -0.25
CA PHE A 99 2.13 -1.46 0.73
C PHE A 99 1.45 -2.68 0.11
N ALA A 100 1.78 -3.80 0.73
CA ALA A 100 1.16 -5.10 0.64
C ALA A 100 0.10 -5.17 1.74
N SER A 101 -1.19 -5.37 1.49
CA SER A 101 -2.17 -5.42 2.59
C SER A 101 -1.91 -6.57 3.60
N GLY A 102 -1.14 -6.33 4.66
CA GLY A 102 -0.89 -7.31 5.73
C GLY A 102 -0.79 -6.64 7.11
N LYS A 103 -1.66 -7.06 8.04
CA LYS A 103 -1.84 -6.63 9.45
C LYS A 103 -2.17 -5.16 9.75
N HIS A 104 -1.93 -4.22 8.83
CA HIS A 104 -2.54 -2.89 8.85
C HIS A 104 -3.52 -2.77 7.68
N ARG A 105 -4.80 -3.01 7.96
CA ARG A 105 -5.92 -2.95 7.00
C ARG A 105 -6.07 -1.54 6.42
N PHE A 106 -5.27 -1.20 5.42
CA PHE A 106 -5.67 -0.17 4.48
C PHE A 106 -6.50 -0.86 3.40
N THR A 107 -7.83 -0.84 3.56
CA THR A 107 -8.76 -1.27 2.52
C THR A 107 -8.58 -0.40 1.27
N LYS A 108 -9.19 -0.77 0.13
CA LYS A 108 -9.06 -0.15 -1.21
C LYS A 108 -9.24 1.39 -1.31
N THR A 109 -9.43 2.10 -0.21
CA THR A 109 -9.60 3.56 -0.10
C THR A 109 -8.81 4.20 1.03
N ASN A 110 -7.86 3.48 1.64
CA ASN A 110 -7.15 3.95 2.81
C ASN A 110 -5.68 4.27 2.49
N LEU A 111 -5.23 5.42 2.95
CA LEU A 111 -3.87 5.92 2.78
C LEU A 111 -3.22 6.07 4.16
N GLY A 112 -2.00 5.58 4.35
CA GLY A 112 -1.20 5.78 5.55
C GLY A 112 -0.27 6.96 5.39
N LEU A 113 -0.40 7.99 6.22
CA LEU A 113 0.45 9.18 6.19
C LEU A 113 1.29 9.24 7.47
N TYR A 114 2.58 8.97 7.35
CA TYR A 114 3.54 9.04 8.45
C TYR A 114 4.22 10.40 8.45
N VAL A 115 4.08 11.15 9.55
CA VAL A 115 4.57 12.52 9.63
C VAL A 115 5.39 12.73 10.90
N PHE A 116 6.62 13.20 10.72
CA PHE A 116 7.55 13.53 11.79
C PHE A 116 7.35 14.95 12.35
N GLY A 117 6.65 15.81 11.61
CA GLY A 117 6.32 17.18 12.02
C GLY A 117 7.48 18.17 11.80
N SER A 118 7.64 19.14 12.71
CA SER A 118 8.77 20.08 12.73
C SER A 118 10.09 19.42 13.17
N LEU A 119 10.00 18.28 13.86
CA LEU A 119 11.15 17.43 14.18
C LEU A 119 11.60 16.72 12.90
N LYS A 120 12.68 17.21 12.29
CA LYS A 120 13.26 16.55 11.11
C LYS A 120 14.01 15.28 11.53
N PRO A 121 13.82 14.14 10.84
CA PRO A 121 14.86 13.15 10.79
C PRO A 121 16.09 13.75 10.09
N SER A 122 17.26 13.44 10.63
CA SER A 122 18.54 13.90 10.10
C SER A 122 18.90 13.12 8.85
N ALA A 123 19.05 13.85 7.74
CA ALA A 123 19.75 13.50 6.50
C ALA A 123 19.17 12.34 5.67
N THR A 124 18.87 12.67 4.40
CA THR A 124 18.84 11.76 3.26
C THR A 124 20.13 10.92 3.23
N VAL A 125 20.08 9.73 3.78
CA VAL A 125 21.08 8.69 3.53
C VAL A 125 20.76 8.08 2.18
N ASP A 126 21.77 7.84 1.35
CA ASP A 126 21.63 6.93 0.22
C ASP A 126 21.34 5.54 0.79
N GLN A 127 20.06 5.25 1.02
CA GLN A 127 19.62 4.07 1.73
C GLN A 127 19.76 2.87 0.81
N GLU A 128 20.61 1.93 1.20
CA GLU A 128 20.61 0.58 0.64
C GLU A 128 19.56 -0.24 1.40
N PHE A 129 18.58 -0.77 0.68
CA PHE A 129 17.55 -1.60 1.27
C PHE A 129 18.07 -3.02 1.48
N GLU A 130 17.81 -3.56 2.67
CA GLU A 130 18.08 -4.97 2.95
C GLU A 130 17.07 -5.87 2.20
N VAL A 131 17.41 -7.15 2.09
CA VAL A 131 16.50 -8.17 1.51
C VAL A 131 15.41 -8.58 2.50
N TYR A 132 15.65 -8.39 3.80
CA TYR A 132 14.71 -8.64 4.90
C TYR A 132 13.61 -7.57 4.93
N GLN A 133 12.62 -7.71 4.05
CA GLN A 133 11.55 -6.74 3.85
C GLN A 133 10.21 -7.43 3.66
N GLU A 134 9.16 -6.62 3.68
CA GLU A 134 7.83 -7.01 3.21
C GLU A 134 7.70 -6.70 1.71
N TYR A 135 7.31 -7.71 0.93
CA TYR A 135 7.15 -7.63 -0.51
C TYR A 135 5.69 -7.79 -0.90
N THR A 136 5.27 -7.04 -1.91
CA THR A 136 3.92 -7.02 -2.46
C THR A 136 3.84 -7.69 -3.82
N GLY A 137 2.81 -8.50 -4.03
CA GLY A 137 2.45 -9.05 -5.32
C GLY A 137 2.02 -7.98 -6.31
N VAL A 138 2.72 -7.87 -7.44
CA VAL A 138 2.40 -6.90 -8.50
C VAL A 138 1.91 -7.53 -9.80
N GLN A 139 2.20 -8.81 -10.01
CA GLN A 139 1.86 -9.54 -11.24
C GLN A 139 1.58 -11.00 -10.88
N CYS A 140 0.47 -11.22 -10.20
CA CYS A 140 0.06 -12.53 -9.67
C CYS A 140 -1.14 -13.00 -10.50
N GLY A 141 -1.06 -14.18 -11.12
CA GLY A 141 -2.02 -14.60 -12.14
C GLY A 141 -3.47 -14.61 -11.65
N ARG A 142 -3.82 -15.58 -10.82
CA ARG A 142 -5.16 -15.80 -10.25
C ARG A 142 -5.36 -15.11 -8.92
N TYR A 143 -4.28 -14.79 -8.20
CA TYR A 143 -4.34 -14.18 -6.88
C TYR A 143 -4.57 -12.68 -7.01
N SER A 144 -5.56 -12.14 -6.30
CA SER A 144 -5.76 -10.70 -6.22
C SER A 144 -4.76 -10.04 -5.27
N PHE A 145 -4.14 -10.82 -4.37
CA PHE A 145 -3.09 -10.34 -3.49
C PHE A 145 -2.05 -11.43 -3.17
N ALA A 146 -0.83 -10.98 -2.88
CA ALA A 146 0.24 -11.83 -2.35
C ALA A 146 1.22 -10.98 -1.52
N TYR A 147 1.62 -11.49 -0.36
CA TYR A 147 2.42 -10.79 0.64
C TYR A 147 3.51 -11.70 1.15
N LEU A 148 4.76 -11.29 1.00
CA LEU A 148 5.91 -12.04 1.50
C LEU A 148 6.66 -11.19 2.52
N THR A 149 6.68 -11.65 3.77
CA THR A 149 7.55 -11.10 4.81
C THR A 149 8.80 -11.97 4.90
N LEU A 150 9.98 -11.37 4.71
CA LEU A 150 11.27 -12.03 4.96
C LEU A 150 11.89 -11.50 6.25
N GLU A 151 11.93 -12.35 7.27
CA GLU A 151 12.66 -12.11 8.52
C GLU A 151 13.95 -12.93 8.53
N PRO A 152 14.93 -12.67 9.42
CA PRO A 152 16.11 -13.53 9.51
C PRO A 152 15.73 -15.03 9.66
N GLN A 153 16.05 -15.83 8.63
CA GLN A 153 15.81 -17.28 8.53
C GLN A 153 14.35 -17.75 8.49
N ARG A 154 13.37 -16.85 8.55
CA ARG A 154 11.94 -17.17 8.51
C ARG A 154 11.20 -16.36 7.46
N TYR A 155 10.17 -16.95 6.88
CA TYR A 155 9.25 -16.22 6.02
C TYR A 155 7.80 -16.54 6.35
N THR A 156 6.94 -15.59 5.98
CA THR A 156 5.50 -15.79 5.85
C THR A 156 5.08 -15.32 4.46
N LEU A 157 4.37 -16.17 3.72
CA LEU A 157 3.78 -15.86 2.41
C LEU A 157 2.27 -16.02 2.50
N GLU A 158 1.53 -14.93 2.43
CA GLU A 158 0.07 -14.90 2.39
C GLU A 158 -0.37 -14.62 0.95
N MET A 159 -1.30 -15.41 0.42
CA MET A 159 -1.83 -15.21 -0.94
C MET A 159 -3.32 -15.48 -0.95
N GLY A 160 -4.06 -14.79 -1.81
CA GLY A 160 -5.49 -14.99 -1.86
C GLY A 160 -6.22 -14.26 -2.98
N ILE A 161 -7.52 -14.52 -3.00
CA ILE A 161 -8.49 -13.86 -3.87
C ILE A 161 -9.47 -13.15 -2.96
N ASP A 162 -9.58 -11.84 -3.11
CA ASP A 162 -10.54 -10.99 -2.41
C ASP A 162 -11.38 -10.23 -3.46
N SER A 163 -12.61 -10.70 -3.61
CA SER A 163 -13.62 -10.18 -4.53
C SER A 163 -14.97 -10.08 -3.83
N GLU A 164 -15.93 -9.40 -4.45
CA GLU A 164 -17.28 -9.24 -3.88
C GLU A 164 -17.99 -10.58 -3.60
N THR A 165 -17.64 -11.65 -4.33
CA THR A 165 -18.31 -12.95 -4.28
C THR A 165 -17.46 -14.07 -3.68
N THR A 166 -16.16 -13.84 -3.52
CA THR A 166 -15.20 -14.88 -3.15
C THR A 166 -14.07 -14.28 -2.33
N SER A 167 -13.86 -14.84 -1.15
CA SER A 167 -12.75 -14.54 -0.26
C SER A 167 -12.06 -15.84 0.10
N GLU A 168 -10.85 -16.02 -0.41
CA GLU A 168 -10.00 -17.19 -0.17
C GLU A 168 -8.59 -16.71 0.16
N GLU A 169 -8.01 -17.28 1.22
CA GLU A 169 -6.67 -16.93 1.68
C GLU A 169 -5.92 -18.21 2.06
N VAL A 170 -4.66 -18.27 1.65
CA VAL A 170 -3.71 -19.32 2.03
C VAL A 170 -2.46 -18.66 2.58
N SER A 171 -1.94 -19.22 3.67
CA SER A 171 -0.70 -18.75 4.30
C SER A 171 0.31 -19.88 4.38
N PHE A 172 1.55 -19.57 4.00
CA PHE A 172 2.69 -20.47 4.04
C PHE A 172 3.76 -19.88 4.95
N GLU A 173 4.24 -20.67 5.89
CA GLU A 173 5.37 -20.29 6.74
C GLU A 173 6.49 -21.30 6.62
N GLY A 174 7.72 -20.82 6.72
CA GLY A 174 8.87 -21.70 6.63
C GLY A 174 10.19 -20.99 6.82
N ARG A 175 11.24 -21.61 6.28
CA ARG A 175 12.59 -21.04 6.26
C ARG A 175 12.91 -20.57 4.86
N TRP A 176 13.82 -19.61 4.78
CA TRP A 176 14.36 -19.20 3.50
C TRP A 176 15.86 -19.05 3.56
N THR A 177 16.48 -19.08 2.38
CA THR A 177 17.91 -18.87 2.22
C THR A 177 18.18 -17.93 1.04
N LEU A 178 19.26 -17.16 1.16
CA LEU A 178 19.79 -16.33 0.09
C LEU A 178 21.09 -16.95 -0.43
N GLN A 179 21.12 -17.31 -1.71
CA GLN A 179 22.33 -17.80 -2.38
C GLN A 179 22.60 -16.96 -3.63
N GLY A 180 23.54 -16.02 -3.53
CA GLY A 180 23.79 -15.04 -4.58
C GLY A 180 22.55 -14.18 -4.83
N LYS A 181 21.93 -14.30 -6.01
CA LYS A 181 20.68 -13.62 -6.37
C LYS A 181 19.44 -14.52 -6.24
N ARG A 182 19.53 -15.66 -5.56
CA ARG A 182 18.40 -16.59 -5.43
C ARG A 182 17.88 -16.58 -4.00
N VAL A 183 16.60 -16.28 -3.86
CA VAL A 183 15.85 -16.43 -2.61
C VAL A 183 15.05 -17.71 -2.70
N GLN A 184 15.41 -18.70 -1.88
CA GLN A 184 14.73 -19.99 -1.81
C GLN A 184 13.82 -20.01 -0.60
N LEU A 185 12.52 -20.25 -0.79
CA LEU A 185 11.58 -20.52 0.29
C LEU A 185 11.38 -22.04 0.41
N ASP A 186 11.45 -22.56 1.64
CA ASP A 186 11.20 -23.96 1.96
C ASP A 186 9.95 -24.09 2.85
N TYR A 187 9.02 -24.94 2.45
CA TYR A 187 7.78 -25.24 3.17
C TYR A 187 7.80 -26.70 3.65
N GLN A 188 7.51 -26.93 4.94
CA GLN A 188 7.56 -28.28 5.54
C GLN A 188 8.88 -29.02 5.24
N GLU A 189 10.00 -28.31 5.34
CA GLU A 189 11.36 -28.83 5.08
C GLU A 189 11.67 -29.23 3.63
N ALA A 190 10.78 -28.92 2.68
CA ALA A 190 10.99 -29.16 1.26
C ALA A 190 11.08 -27.83 0.47
N PRO A 191 11.86 -27.80 -0.62
CA PRO A 191 11.85 -26.69 -1.57
C PRO A 191 10.43 -26.31 -2.03
N PHE A 192 10.04 -25.05 -1.82
CA PHE A 192 8.70 -24.56 -2.16
C PHE A 192 8.69 -23.67 -3.40
N VAL A 193 9.52 -22.62 -3.40
CA VAL A 193 9.69 -21.72 -4.55
C VAL A 193 11.06 -21.05 -4.50
N THR A 194 11.68 -20.86 -5.66
CA THR A 194 12.88 -20.05 -5.81
C THR A 194 12.56 -18.77 -6.57
N PHE A 195 13.00 -17.63 -6.05
CA PHE A 195 12.94 -16.34 -6.73
C PHE A 195 14.33 -15.88 -7.17
N GLU A 196 14.39 -15.22 -8.32
CA GLU A 196 15.49 -14.33 -8.67
C GLU A 196 15.28 -12.95 -8.05
N LEU A 197 16.27 -12.50 -7.29
CA LEU A 197 16.34 -11.19 -6.64
C LEU A 197 17.05 -10.19 -7.55
N ASN A 198 16.32 -9.15 -7.94
CA ASN A 198 16.81 -8.06 -8.79
C ASN A 198 16.63 -6.70 -8.08
N LYS A 199 17.65 -5.84 -8.14
CA LYS A 199 17.53 -4.45 -7.66
C LYS A 199 16.62 -3.68 -8.62
N ILE A 200 15.67 -2.93 -8.08
CA ILE A 200 14.90 -1.92 -8.80
C ILE A 200 15.59 -0.57 -8.61
N LYS A 201 15.83 0.14 -9.73
CA LYS A 201 16.28 1.53 -9.76
C LYS A 201 15.72 2.20 -11.01
N GLU A 202 14.64 2.93 -10.87
CA GLU A 202 13.85 3.47 -11.98
C GLU A 202 13.40 4.90 -11.66
N MET A 203 13.54 5.83 -12.61
CA MET A 203 13.01 7.19 -12.42
C MET A 203 11.51 7.19 -12.71
N THR A 204 10.72 7.73 -11.78
CA THR A 204 9.26 7.86 -11.89
C THR A 204 8.83 9.33 -11.78
N GLU A 205 7.55 9.61 -12.01
CA GLU A 205 6.97 10.94 -11.80
C GLU A 205 7.08 11.44 -10.34
N TYR A 206 7.22 10.52 -9.39
CA TYR A 206 7.35 10.85 -7.97
C TYR A 206 8.80 10.88 -7.47
N GLY A 207 9.79 10.56 -8.30
CA GLY A 207 11.19 10.45 -7.89
C GLY A 207 11.85 9.13 -8.30
N LEU A 208 13.03 8.87 -7.78
CA LEU A 208 13.79 7.65 -8.04
C LEU A 208 13.22 6.48 -7.22
N ARG A 209 12.52 5.58 -7.89
CA ARG A 209 12.04 4.32 -7.32
C ARG A 209 13.21 3.36 -7.13
N LYS A 210 13.49 3.00 -5.87
CA LYS A 210 14.53 2.04 -5.46
C LYS A 210 13.89 0.85 -4.73
N GLY A 211 14.52 -0.32 -4.78
CA GLY A 211 14.09 -1.47 -4.00
C GLY A 211 14.52 -2.81 -4.57
N TRP A 212 13.72 -3.84 -4.34
CA TRP A 212 13.98 -5.22 -4.71
C TRP A 212 12.76 -5.85 -5.39
N ARG A 213 13.02 -6.67 -6.40
CA ARG A 213 12.05 -7.52 -7.09
C ARG A 213 12.46 -8.97 -6.94
N LEU A 214 11.52 -9.79 -6.48
CA LEU A 214 11.59 -11.24 -6.48
C LEU A 214 10.75 -11.75 -7.65
N THR A 215 11.41 -12.33 -8.64
CA THR A 215 10.76 -12.94 -9.81
C THR A 215 10.83 -14.45 -9.68
N PRO A 216 9.72 -15.18 -9.66
CA PRO A 216 9.75 -16.63 -9.49
C PRO A 216 10.49 -17.26 -10.68
N LEU A 217 11.42 -18.17 -10.39
CA LEU A 217 12.06 -19.00 -11.42
C LEU A 217 11.03 -20.03 -11.93
N GLU A 218 11.06 -20.32 -13.23
CA GLU A 218 10.09 -21.21 -13.89
C GLU A 218 9.88 -22.54 -13.13
N GLN A 219 8.62 -22.99 -13.05
CA GLN A 219 8.04 -24.09 -12.24
C GLN A 219 7.44 -23.73 -10.86
N ALA A 220 7.25 -22.45 -10.56
CA ALA A 220 6.53 -22.05 -9.34
C ALA A 220 5.00 -22.06 -9.52
N GLU A 221 4.40 -23.21 -9.85
CA GLU A 221 2.93 -23.39 -9.86
C GLU A 221 2.33 -22.96 -8.50
N ASN A 222 3.09 -23.17 -7.43
CA ASN A 222 2.73 -22.84 -6.06
C ASN A 222 2.42 -21.35 -5.82
N VAL A 223 2.95 -20.44 -6.64
CA VAL A 223 2.73 -18.97 -6.49
C VAL A 223 2.20 -18.31 -7.76
N ASP A 224 1.76 -19.09 -8.74
CA ASP A 224 1.14 -18.63 -10.00
C ASP A 224 1.85 -17.44 -10.67
N HIS A 225 3.17 -17.59 -10.86
CA HIS A 225 4.05 -16.60 -11.47
C HIS A 225 4.08 -15.21 -10.80
N CYS A 226 3.60 -15.12 -9.56
CA CYS A 226 3.53 -13.88 -8.80
C CYS A 226 4.92 -13.25 -8.58
N LYS A 227 5.12 -12.05 -9.14
CA LYS A 227 6.27 -11.20 -8.82
C LYS A 227 6.00 -10.43 -7.54
N LEU A 228 6.98 -10.44 -6.65
CA LEU A 228 6.91 -9.77 -5.36
C LEU A 228 7.91 -8.62 -5.33
N GLU A 229 7.47 -7.43 -4.93
CA GLU A 229 8.28 -6.22 -4.94
C GLU A 229 8.25 -5.51 -3.59
N PHE A 230 9.43 -5.10 -3.12
CA PHE A 230 9.59 -4.07 -2.12
C PHE A 230 10.14 -2.84 -2.83
N THR A 231 9.43 -1.70 -2.78
CA THR A 231 9.94 -0.46 -3.38
C THR A 231 9.57 0.76 -2.58
N VAL A 232 10.50 1.71 -2.57
CA VAL A 232 10.29 3.07 -2.08
C VAL A 232 10.66 4.06 -3.18
N ILE A 233 10.14 5.27 -3.09
CA ILE A 233 10.49 6.38 -3.96
C ILE A 233 11.27 7.39 -3.15
N VAL A 234 12.52 7.64 -3.55
CA VAL A 234 13.41 8.65 -2.97
C VAL A 234 13.57 9.83 -3.93
N ARG A 235 13.73 11.04 -3.40
CA ARG A 235 13.94 12.25 -4.19
C ARG A 235 15.35 12.80 -4.08
#